data_AF-A0A7U6QIH3-F1
#
_entry.id   AF-A0A7U6QIH3-F1
#
_cell.length_a   1.000
_cell.length_b   1.000
_cell.length_c   1.000
_cell.angle_alpha   90.00
_cell.angle_beta   90.00
_cell.angle_gamma   90.00
#
_symmetry.space_group_name_H-M   'P 1'
#
loop_
_entity.id
_entity.type
_entity.pdbx_description
1 polymer ?
#
loop_
_entity_poly.entity_id
_entity_poly.type
_entity_poly.pdbx_seq_one_letter_code
_entity_poly.pdbx_strand_id
1 'polypeptide(L)'
;MVTLLLETLYIFFLILEYLLLTYVFLSWIPPLRKVRESIGVFLEPLFLWIRTLLKRSVFRTNFIDFTPMIALVIIVYCQTLFAQLLTGV
;
A
#
# COMPACT_ATOMS: atom_id res chain seq x y z
N MET A 1 18.36 -4.62 19.00
CA MET A 1 17.16 -3.75 19.18
C MET A 1 16.78 -3.05 17.88
N VAL A 2 17.71 -2.33 17.24
CA VAL A 2 17.45 -1.68 15.94
C VAL A 2 17.07 -2.70 14.84
N THR A 3 17.74 -3.85 14.79
CA THR A 3 17.44 -4.93 13.84
C THR A 3 16.00 -5.46 13.98
N LEU A 4 15.57 -5.79 15.20
CA LEU A 4 14.19 -6.22 15.48
C LEU A 4 13.15 -5.17 15.07
N LEU A 5 13.46 -3.88 15.25
CA LEU A 5 12.58 -2.78 14.84
C LEU A 5 12.47 -2.71 13.31
N LEU A 6 13.58 -2.85 12.59
CA LEU A 6 13.60 -2.87 11.13
C LEU A 6 12.87 -4.10 10.57
N GLU A 7 13.06 -5.29 11.16
CA GLU A 7 12.30 -6.50 10.78
C GLU A 7 10.80 -6.31 11.01
N THR A 8 10.41 -5.73 12.14
CA THR A 8 8.99 -5.46 12.44
C THR A 8 8.39 -4.50 11.41
N LEU A 9 9.10 -3.44 11.04
CA LEU A 9 8.66 -2.51 9.99
C LEU A 9 8.56 -3.22 8.63
N TYR A 10 9.57 -4.00 8.27
CA TYR A 10 9.55 -4.78 7.02
C TYR A 10 8.33 -5.71 6.96
N ILE A 11 8.06 -6.49 8.01
CA ILE A 11 6.89 -7.37 8.09
C ILE A 11 5.59 -6.57 8.04
N PHE A 12 5.52 -5.41 8.69
CA PHE A 12 4.35 -4.53 8.62
C PHE A 12 4.05 -4.07 7.18
N PHE A 13 5.06 -3.61 6.44
CA PHE A 13 4.89 -3.22 5.04
C PHE A 13 4.59 -4.42 4.13
N LEU A 14 5.11 -5.60 4.45
CA LEU A 14 4.76 -6.85 3.75
C LEU A 14 3.28 -7.18 3.91
N ILE A 15 2.74 -7.07 5.13
CA ILE A 15 1.31 -7.28 5.39
C ILE A 15 0.46 -6.25 4.64
N LEU A 16 0.88 -4.98 4.62
CA LEU A 16 0.19 -3.93 3.85
C LEU A 16 0.16 -4.23 2.34
N GLU A 17 1.25 -4.77 1.79
CA GLU A 17 1.31 -5.18 0.38
C GLU A 17 0.30 -6.30 0.09
N TYR A 18 0.31 -7.36 0.90
CA TYR A 18 -0.67 -8.45 0.75
C TYR A 18 -2.10 -7.96 0.90
N LEU A 19 -2.36 -7.05 1.84
CA LEU A 19 -3.68 -6.45 2.05
C LEU A 19 -4.13 -5.65 0.82
N LEU A 20 -3.21 -4.89 0.22
CA LEU A 20 -3.46 -4.10 -0.98
C LEU A 20 -3.70 -4.99 -2.21
N LEU A 21 -2.88 -6.01 -2.41
CA LEU A 21 -3.09 -7.00 -3.47
C LEU A 21 -4.43 -7.68 -3.31
N THR A 22 -4.76 -8.10 -2.08
CA THR A 22 -6.05 -8.71 -1.75
C THR A 22 -7.19 -7.75 -2.10
N TYR A 23 -7.11 -6.48 -1.71
CA TYR A 23 -8.08 -5.45 -2.10
C TYR A 23 -8.27 -5.33 -3.62
N VAL A 24 -7.18 -5.36 -4.39
CA VAL A 24 -7.20 -5.32 -5.86
C VAL A 24 -7.84 -6.58 -6.44
N PHE A 25 -7.46 -7.78 -5.99
CA PHE A 25 -8.06 -9.04 -6.45
C PHE A 25 -9.56 -9.10 -6.12
N LEU A 26 -9.95 -8.66 -4.92
CA LEU A 26 -11.35 -8.54 -4.50
C LEU A 26 -12.13 -7.53 -5.33
N SER A 27 -11.48 -6.56 -5.97
CA SER A 27 -12.15 -5.63 -6.88
C SER A 27 -12.70 -6.32 -8.14
N TRP A 28 -12.13 -7.46 -8.53
CA TRP A 28 -12.56 -8.25 -9.68
C TRP A 28 -13.69 -9.23 -9.38
N ILE A 29 -14.01 -9.45 -8.10
CA ILE A 29 -15.02 -10.42 -7.64
C ILE A 29 -16.22 -9.67 -7.03
N PRO A 30 -17.30 -9.43 -7.80
CA PRO A 30 -18.48 -8.69 -7.33
C PRO A 30 -19.12 -9.18 -6.02
N PRO A 31 -19.28 -10.51 -5.76
CA PRO A 31 -19.98 -10.98 -4.56
C PRO A 31 -19.21 -10.69 -3.26
N LEU A 32 -17.91 -10.40 -3.33
CA LEU A 32 -17.08 -10.16 -2.15
C LEU A 32 -16.91 -8.66 -1.83
N ARG A 33 -17.77 -7.80 -2.39
CA ARG A 33 -17.72 -6.35 -2.21
C ARG A 33 -17.68 -5.92 -0.73
N LYS A 34 -18.43 -6.58 0.16
CA LYS A 34 -18.42 -6.26 1.60
C LYS A 34 -17.05 -6.49 2.24
N VAL A 35 -16.39 -7.60 1.88
CA VAL A 35 -15.04 -7.93 2.38
C VAL A 35 -14.03 -6.91 1.86
N ARG A 36 -14.15 -6.53 0.58
CA ARG A 36 -13.34 -5.46 -0.03
C ARG A 36 -13.50 -4.13 0.70
N GLU A 37 -14.73 -3.76 1.05
CA GLU A 37 -15.02 -2.51 1.77
C GLU A 37 -14.40 -2.53 3.18
N SER A 38 -14.50 -3.65 3.91
CA SER A 38 -13.84 -3.80 5.22
C SER A 38 -12.31 -3.64 5.12
N ILE A 39 -11.67 -4.25 4.11
CA ILE A 39 -10.23 -4.08 3.87
C ILE A 39 -9.92 -2.63 3.46
N GLY A 40 -10.80 -2.03 2.66
CA GLY A 40 -10.70 -0.64 2.22
C GLY A 40 -10.60 0.33 3.39
N VAL A 41 -11.33 0.11 4.49
CA VAL A 41 -11.26 0.97 5.70
C VAL A 41 -9.86 0.97 6.32
N PHE A 42 -9.16 -0.18 6.33
CA PHE A 42 -7.79 -0.26 6.84
C PHE A 42 -6.78 0.44 5.92
N LEU A 43 -7.00 0.39 4.61
CA LEU A 43 -6.15 1.03 3.60
C LEU A 43 -6.51 2.51 3.37
N GLU A 44 -7.69 2.95 3.78
CA GLU A 44 -8.22 4.30 3.58
C GLU A 44 -7.27 5.41 4.05
N PRO A 45 -6.67 5.38 5.26
CA PRO A 45 -5.73 6.41 5.65
C PRO A 45 -4.55 6.51 4.69
N LEU A 46 -3.99 5.37 4.26
CA LEU A 46 -2.90 5.30 3.30
C LEU A 46 -3.33 5.86 1.93
N PHE A 47 -4.50 5.44 1.43
CA PHE A 47 -5.05 5.93 0.18
C PHE A 47 -5.37 7.42 0.21
N LEU A 48 -5.82 7.96 1.35
CA LEU A 48 -6.12 9.39 1.50
C LEU A 48 -4.84 10.24 1.44
N TRP A 49 -3.78 9.80 2.11
CA TRP A 49 -2.45 10.43 1.99
C TRP A 49 -1.96 10.40 0.54
N ILE A 50 -2.02 9.25 -0.10
CA ILE A 50 -1.57 9.07 -1.49
C ILE A 50 -2.41 9.92 -2.45
N ARG A 51 -3.74 9.92 -2.31
CA ARG A 51 -4.64 10.79 -3.09
C ARG A 51 -4.33 12.26 -2.87
N THR A 52 -3.93 12.65 -1.66
CA THR A 52 -3.55 14.04 -1.37
C THR A 52 -2.25 14.43 -2.07
N LEU A 53 -1.27 13.53 -2.11
CA LEU A 53 -0.04 13.71 -2.90
C LEU A 53 -0.34 13.77 -4.41
N LEU A 54 -1.23 12.89 -4.87
CA LEU A 54 -1.69 12.83 -6.27
C LEU A 54 -2.51 14.04 -6.70
N LYS A 55 -3.31 14.63 -5.82
CA LYS A 55 -4.08 15.86 -6.10
C LYS A 55 -3.20 17.03 -6.50
N ARG A 56 -1.93 17.05 -6.05
CA ARG A 56 -0.93 18.06 -6.43
C ARG A 56 -0.08 17.65 -7.64
N SER A 57 -0.31 16.45 -8.20
CA SER A 57 0.46 15.88 -9.30
C SER A 57 -0.32 15.88 -10.62
N VAL A 58 0.42 15.74 -11.74
CA VAL A 58 -0.09 15.70 -13.12
C VAL A 58 -0.99 14.48 -13.37
N PHE A 59 -0.94 13.47 -12.50
CA PHE A 59 -1.74 12.24 -12.56
C PHE A 59 -3.19 12.38 -12.08
N ARG A 60 -3.73 13.60 -11.98
CA ARG A 60 -5.15 13.82 -11.70
C ARG A 60 -6.00 13.46 -12.93
N THR A 61 -6.26 12.18 -13.13
CA THR A 61 -7.20 11.71 -14.15
C THR A 61 -8.48 11.21 -13.49
N ASN A 62 -9.62 11.84 -13.74
CA ASN A 62 -10.93 11.44 -13.18
C ASN A 62 -11.40 10.04 -13.61
N PHE A 63 -10.73 9.41 -14.59
CA PHE A 63 -11.14 8.13 -15.16
C PHE A 63 -10.38 6.91 -14.62
N ILE A 64 -9.17 7.10 -14.09
CA ILE A 64 -8.31 5.98 -13.65
C ILE A 64 -7.79 6.30 -12.25
N ASP A 65 -8.20 5.49 -11.28
CA ASP A 65 -7.66 5.53 -9.93
C ASP A 65 -6.29 4.84 -9.90
N PHE A 66 -5.21 5.62 -10.05
CA PHE A 66 -3.83 5.13 -9.88
C PHE A 66 -3.43 4.97 -8.39
N THR A 67 -4.33 5.29 -7.47
CA THR A 67 -4.11 5.20 -6.01
C THR A 67 -3.52 3.84 -5.58
N PRO A 68 -4.14 2.69 -5.90
CA PRO A 68 -3.59 1.38 -5.51
C PRO A 68 -2.23 1.09 -6.14
N MET A 69 -1.99 1.52 -7.39
CA MET A 69 -0.71 1.34 -8.07
C MET A 69 0.41 2.11 -7.35
N ILE A 70 0.14 3.38 -7.02
CA ILE A 70 1.11 4.25 -6.34
C ILE A 70 1.33 3.79 -4.90
N ALA A 71 0.27 3.33 -4.24
CA ALA A 71 0.38 2.69 -2.93
C ALA A 71 1.30 1.47 -2.96
N LEU A 72 1.16 0.61 -3.98
CA LEU A 72 2.05 -0.54 -4.16
C LEU A 72 3.51 -0.08 -4.34
N VAL A 73 3.77 0.90 -5.21
CA VAL A 73 5.12 1.44 -5.43
C VAL A 73 5.73 1.99 -4.14
N ILE A 74 4.97 2.76 -3.35
CA ILE A 74 5.43 3.32 -2.08
C ILE A 74 5.74 2.21 -1.07
N ILE A 75 4.85 1.22 -0.95
CA ILE A 75 5.02 0.09 -0.02
C ILE A 75 6.28 -0.70 -0.39
N VAL A 76 6.45 -1.08 -1.66
CA VAL A 76 7.63 -1.81 -2.14
C VAL A 76 8.90 -0.99 -1.94
N TYR A 77 8.88 0.31 -2.25
CA TYR A 77 10.00 1.20 -2.00
C TYR A 77 10.39 1.20 -0.51
N CYS A 78 9.43 1.36 0.39
CA CYS A 78 9.65 1.27 1.83
C CYS A 78 10.25 -0.08 2.24
N GLN A 79 9.71 -1.20 1.77
CA GLN A 79 10.26 -2.53 2.05
C GLN A 79 11.72 -2.67 1.58
N THR A 80 12.02 -2.25 0.35
CA THR A 80 13.39 -2.31 -0.19
C THR A 80 14.36 -1.47 0.62
N LEU A 81 13.94 -0.27 1.06
CA LEU A 81 14.73 0.61 1.90
C LEU A 81 15.01 -0.05 3.25
N PHE A 82 14.01 -0.63 3.91
CA PHE A 82 14.22 -1.31 5.20
C PHE A 82 15.06 -2.57 5.04
N ALA A 83 14.89 -3.34 3.97
CA ALA A 83 15.70 -4.51 3.68
C ALA A 83 17.18 -4.13 3.47
N GLN A 84 17.45 -3.07 2.70
CA GLN A 84 18.81 -2.54 2.48
C GLN A 84 19.46 -2.07 3.78
N LEU A 85 18.72 -1.30 4.59
CA LEU A 85 19.19 -0.87 5.92
C LEU A 85 19.49 -2.04 6.86
N LEU A 86 18.80 -3.18 6.69
CA LEU A 86 19.00 -4.38 7.48
C LEU A 86 20.23 -5.17 7.01
N THR A 87 20.47 -5.24 5.69
CA THR A 87 21.63 -5.92 5.10
C THR A 87 22.90 -5.07 5.11
N GLY A 88 22.81 -3.77 5.39
CA GLY A 88 23.96 -2.86 5.49
C GLY A 88 24.67 -2.60 4.15
N VAL A 89 23.96 -2.79 3.03
CA VAL A 89 24.44 -2.57 1.65
C VAL A 89 23.67 -1.42 1.04
#